data_AF-A0A428ZB01-F1
#
_entry.id   AF-A0A428ZB01-F1
#
_cell.length_a   1.000
_cell.length_b   1.000
_cell.length_c   1.000
_cell.angle_alpha   90.00
_cell.angle_beta   90.00
_cell.angle_gamma   90.00
#
_symmetry.space_group_name_H-M   'P 1'
#
loop_
_entity.id
_entity.type
_entity.pdbx_description
1 polymer ?
#
loop_
_entity_poly.entity_id
_entity_poly.type
_entity_poly.pdbx_seq_one_letter_code
_entity_poly.pdbx_strand_id
1 'polypeptide(L)'
;MPAARMPSRGQGVQPPGRRYLPGAGLILLAGVWLVIVSATWTYGDVDSWLDARWNDAAAGTVLTVVGVVRLLRPLLTTLARLASILVGGWLIIAPFVAGYGFGADSTPATANDVLIGAVVTGLAIIGRI
;
A
#
# COMPACT_ATOMS: atom_id res chain seq x y z
N MET A 1 -24.17 -50.81 35.36
CA MET A 1 -24.35 -49.34 35.39
C MET A 1 -23.80 -48.77 34.08
N PRO A 2 -24.64 -48.24 33.16
CA PRO A 2 -24.17 -47.67 31.91
C PRO A 2 -23.79 -46.20 32.10
N ALA A 3 -22.55 -45.82 31.76
CA ALA A 3 -22.08 -44.45 31.81
C ALA A 3 -22.78 -43.60 30.73
N ALA A 4 -23.35 -42.47 31.15
CA ALA A 4 -24.00 -41.50 30.29
C ALA A 4 -22.99 -40.87 29.31
N ARG A 5 -23.25 -40.98 28.00
CA ARG A 5 -22.53 -40.22 26.97
C ARG A 5 -22.89 -38.74 27.12
N MET A 6 -21.89 -37.90 27.40
CA MET A 6 -22.04 -36.45 27.27
C MET A 6 -22.19 -36.08 25.79
N PRO A 7 -23.15 -35.22 25.42
CA PRO A 7 -23.24 -34.71 24.06
C PRO A 7 -22.03 -33.82 23.75
N SER A 8 -21.35 -34.14 22.66
CA SER A 8 -20.29 -33.33 22.06
C SER A 8 -20.81 -31.92 21.84
N ARG A 9 -20.22 -30.93 22.52
CA ARG A 9 -20.40 -29.51 22.20
C ARG A 9 -20.12 -29.34 20.71
N GLY A 10 -21.17 -29.08 19.95
CA GLY A 10 -21.06 -28.74 18.54
C GLY A 10 -20.07 -27.59 18.41
N GLN A 11 -18.92 -27.88 17.80
CA GLN A 11 -18.08 -26.85 17.22
C GLN A 11 -18.93 -26.22 16.12
N GLY A 12 -19.60 -25.11 16.47
CA GLY A 12 -20.27 -24.29 15.50
C GLY A 12 -19.27 -23.98 14.40
N VAL A 13 -19.58 -24.43 13.18
CA VAL A 13 -18.89 -24.01 11.97
C VAL A 13 -18.95 -22.49 11.98
N GLN A 14 -17.85 -21.83 12.37
CA GLN A 14 -17.75 -20.40 12.15
C GLN A 14 -17.92 -20.22 10.65
N PRO A 15 -18.95 -19.48 10.17
CA PRO A 15 -18.99 -19.12 8.77
C PRO A 15 -17.63 -18.48 8.46
N PRO A 16 -16.98 -18.79 7.32
CA PRO A 16 -15.73 -18.15 6.94
C PRO A 16 -16.00 -16.66 6.86
N GLY A 17 -15.78 -15.97 7.98
CA GLY A 17 -15.93 -14.55 8.09
C GLY A 17 -15.00 -13.99 7.04
N ARG A 18 -15.57 -13.23 6.10
CA ARG A 18 -14.79 -12.36 5.21
C ARG A 18 -13.79 -11.65 6.09
N ARG A 19 -12.54 -12.13 6.12
CA ARG A 19 -11.41 -11.35 6.58
C ARG A 19 -11.35 -10.23 5.56
N TYR A 20 -12.07 -9.15 5.81
CA TYR A 20 -11.79 -7.88 5.19
C TYR A 20 -10.28 -7.72 5.36
N LEU A 21 -9.55 -7.61 4.26
CA LEU A 21 -8.13 -7.33 4.27
C LEU A 21 -8.04 -5.80 4.26
N PRO A 22 -8.24 -5.09 5.40
CA PRO A 22 -8.27 -3.63 5.42
C PRO A 22 -7.02 -3.05 4.75
N GLY A 23 -5.88 -3.74 4.87
CA GLY A 23 -4.66 -3.33 4.21
C GLY A 23 -4.72 -3.37 2.67
N ALA A 24 -5.45 -4.28 2.03
CA ALA A 24 -5.59 -4.27 0.56
C ALA A 24 -6.36 -3.03 0.08
N GLY A 25 -7.40 -2.64 0.82
CA GLY A 25 -8.12 -1.39 0.57
C GLY A 25 -7.25 -0.15 0.82
N LEU A 26 -6.40 -0.17 1.84
CA LEU A 26 -5.45 0.92 2.12
C LEU A 26 -4.36 1.05 1.05
N ILE A 27 -3.80 -0.05 0.55
CA ILE A 27 -2.87 -0.01 -0.59
C ILE A 27 -3.58 0.60 -1.81
N LEU A 28 -4.79 0.13 -2.11
CA LEU A 28 -5.55 0.64 -3.25
C LEU A 28 -5.80 2.13 -3.12
N LEU A 29 -6.24 2.59 -1.94
CA LEU A 29 -6.48 3.99 -1.67
C LEU A 29 -5.21 4.83 -1.79
N ALA A 30 -4.09 4.35 -1.26
CA ALA A 30 -2.78 4.99 -1.39
C ALA A 30 -2.34 5.10 -2.86
N GLY A 31 -2.52 4.02 -3.64
CA GLY A 31 -2.21 4.02 -5.06
C GLY A 31 -3.06 5.00 -5.86
N VAL A 32 -4.37 4.98 -5.65
CA VAL A 32 -5.31 5.89 -6.31
C VAL A 32 -5.02 7.34 -5.91
N TRP A 33 -4.71 7.59 -4.64
CA TRP A 33 -4.31 8.89 -4.14
C TRP A 33 -3.10 9.45 -4.90
N LEU A 34 -2.02 8.67 -5.01
CA LEU A 34 -0.82 9.11 -5.74
C LEU A 34 -1.09 9.40 -7.23
N VAL A 35 -1.94 8.61 -7.88
CA VAL A 35 -2.35 8.87 -9.27
C VAL A 35 -3.12 10.19 -9.39
N ILE A 36 -4.03 10.48 -8.45
CA ILE A 36 -4.78 11.73 -8.42
C ILE A 36 -3.84 12.91 -8.17
N VAL A 37 -2.96 12.80 -7.18
CA VAL A 37 -2.00 13.86 -6.85
C VAL A 37 -1.08 14.16 -8.03
N SER A 38 -0.53 13.13 -8.68
CA SER A 38 0.28 13.28 -9.90
C SER A 38 -0.42 14.08 -11.01
N ALA A 39 -1.74 13.93 -11.14
CA ALA A 39 -2.53 14.62 -12.15
C ALA A 39 -3.02 16.02 -11.75
N THR A 40 -3.09 16.32 -10.44
CA THR A 40 -3.76 17.52 -9.92
C THR A 40 -2.82 18.50 -9.23
N TRP A 41 -1.69 18.03 -8.70
CA TRP A 41 -0.67 18.89 -8.10
C TRP A 41 0.40 19.25 -9.11
N THR A 42 0.62 20.56 -9.26
CA THR A 42 1.81 21.09 -9.90
C THR A 42 2.89 21.24 -8.85
N TYR A 43 3.74 20.24 -8.73
CA TYR A 43 5.01 20.42 -8.05
C TYR A 43 5.85 21.36 -8.90
N GLY A 44 6.51 22.36 -8.29
CA GLY A 44 7.33 23.30 -9.04
C GLY A 44 8.32 22.54 -9.95
N ASP A 45 8.54 23.04 -11.17
CA ASP A 45 9.45 22.40 -12.13
C ASP A 45 10.89 22.45 -11.57
N VAL A 46 11.30 21.36 -10.92
CA VAL A 46 12.69 21.12 -10.55
C VAL A 46 13.36 20.36 -11.69
N ASP A 47 14.42 20.95 -12.26
CA ASP A 47 15.32 20.33 -13.24
C ASP A 47 15.99 19.09 -12.64
N SER A 48 15.25 18.00 -12.57
CA SER A 48 15.62 16.71 -12.01
C SER A 48 15.41 15.62 -13.06
N TRP A 49 16.20 14.56 -13.00
CA TRP A 49 16.12 13.46 -13.97
C TRP A 49 14.85 12.61 -13.79
N LEU A 50 14.19 12.71 -12.64
CA LEU A 50 12.91 12.08 -12.33
C LEU A 50 12.02 13.08 -11.58
N ASP A 51 11.07 13.68 -12.29
CA ASP A 51 10.07 14.60 -11.73
C ASP A 51 9.11 13.86 -10.78
N ALA A 52 8.80 14.49 -9.65
CA ALA A 52 7.90 13.98 -8.60
C ALA A 52 6.54 13.53 -9.17
N ARG A 53 6.00 14.27 -10.15
CA ARG A 53 4.77 13.90 -10.86
C ARG A 53 4.87 12.49 -11.44
N TRP A 54 5.96 12.18 -12.13
CA TRP A 54 6.12 10.90 -12.83
C TRP A 54 6.40 9.77 -11.85
N ASN A 55 7.13 10.08 -10.77
CA ASN A 55 7.31 9.15 -9.65
C ASN A 55 5.97 8.74 -9.04
N ASP A 56 5.12 9.71 -8.72
CA ASP A 56 3.80 9.49 -8.12
C ASP A 56 2.87 8.70 -9.04
N ALA A 57 2.85 9.03 -10.35
CA ALA A 57 2.07 8.28 -11.33
C ALA A 57 2.49 6.81 -11.39
N ALA A 58 3.80 6.55 -11.46
CA ALA A 58 4.32 5.20 -11.58
C ALA A 58 4.07 4.37 -10.31
N ALA A 59 4.46 4.90 -9.15
CA ALA A 59 4.26 4.25 -7.86
C ALA A 59 2.77 4.04 -7.56
N GLY A 60 1.95 5.06 -7.81
CA GLY A 60 0.50 5.01 -7.62
C GLY A 60 -0.18 3.96 -8.50
N THR A 61 0.23 3.85 -9.76
CA THR A 61 -0.30 2.83 -10.68
C THR A 61 0.04 1.42 -10.19
N VAL A 62 1.29 1.18 -9.78
CA VAL A 62 1.70 -0.13 -9.26
C VAL A 62 0.92 -0.49 -7.99
N LEU A 63 0.80 0.42 -7.03
CA LEU A 63 0.04 0.18 -5.81
C LEU A 63 -1.45 -0.05 -6.09
N THR A 64 -2.04 0.70 -7.02
CA THR A 64 -3.43 0.49 -7.45
C THR A 64 -3.63 -0.93 -7.97
N VAL A 65 -2.76 -1.39 -8.88
CA VAL A 65 -2.81 -2.76 -9.42
C VAL A 65 -2.64 -3.79 -8.31
N VAL A 66 -1.67 -3.60 -7.42
CA VAL A 66 -1.46 -4.51 -6.27
C VAL A 66 -2.71 -4.57 -5.38
N GLY A 67 -3.31 -3.43 -5.05
CA GLY A 67 -4.53 -3.35 -4.26
C GLY A 67 -5.71 -4.09 -4.92
N VAL A 68 -5.95 -3.84 -6.21
CA VAL A 68 -7.00 -4.53 -6.99
C VAL A 68 -6.75 -6.03 -7.05
N VAL A 69 -5.53 -6.46 -7.39
CA VAL A 69 -5.20 -7.89 -7.49
C VAL A 69 -5.42 -8.60 -6.16
N ARG A 70 -5.10 -7.97 -5.03
CA ARG A 70 -5.34 -8.56 -3.70
C ARG A 70 -6.82 -8.67 -3.35
N LEU A 71 -7.63 -7.70 -3.76
CA LEU A 71 -9.08 -7.74 -3.55
C LEU A 71 -9.73 -8.86 -4.39
N LEU A 72 -9.24 -9.10 -5.60
CA LEU A 72 -9.78 -10.10 -6.52
C LEU A 72 -9.18 -11.52 -6.32
N ARG A 73 -7.90 -11.62 -5.93
CA ARG A 73 -7.11 -12.86 -5.85
C ARG A 73 -6.21 -12.88 -4.61
N PRO A 74 -6.74 -13.21 -3.42
CA PRO A 74 -6.01 -13.19 -2.16
C PRO A 74 -4.88 -14.25 -2.05
N LEU A 75 -4.68 -15.11 -3.04
CA LEU A 75 -3.63 -16.14 -3.05
C LEU A 75 -2.24 -15.61 -3.46
N LEU A 76 -2.13 -14.38 -3.99
CA LEU A 76 -0.87 -13.76 -4.43
C LEU A 76 -0.22 -12.86 -3.36
N THR A 77 -0.47 -13.16 -2.08
CA THR A 77 -0.11 -12.29 -0.94
C THR A 77 1.38 -12.03 -0.79
N THR A 78 2.26 -13.02 -1.03
CA THR A 78 3.71 -12.83 -0.87
C THR A 78 4.29 -11.84 -1.89
N LEU A 79 3.96 -12.02 -3.18
CA LEU A 79 4.45 -11.12 -4.23
C LEU A 79 3.87 -9.71 -4.05
N ALA A 80 2.58 -9.61 -3.71
CA ALA A 80 1.93 -8.34 -3.44
C ALA A 80 2.55 -7.61 -2.23
N ARG A 81 2.91 -8.36 -1.18
CA ARG A 81 3.60 -7.81 0.00
C ARG A 81 4.99 -7.32 -0.36
N LEU A 82 5.78 -8.10 -1.10
CA LEU A 82 7.11 -7.68 -1.58
C LEU A 82 7.02 -6.44 -2.46
N ALA A 83 6.10 -6.41 -3.42
CA ALA A 83 5.87 -5.24 -4.26
C ALA A 83 5.52 -4.00 -3.43
N SER A 84 4.68 -4.15 -2.39
CA SER A 84 4.32 -3.05 -1.49
C SER A 84 5.51 -2.54 -0.69
N ILE A 85 6.39 -3.42 -0.20
CA ILE A 85 7.62 -3.04 0.50
C ILE A 85 8.55 -2.27 -0.43
N LEU A 86 8.75 -2.79 -1.65
CA LEU A 86 9.67 -2.18 -2.61
C LEU A 86 9.17 -0.80 -3.06
N VAL A 87 7.88 -0.68 -3.40
CA VAL A 87 7.31 0.60 -3.83
C VAL A 87 7.20 1.59 -2.68
N GLY A 88 6.76 1.14 -1.50
CA GLY A 88 6.68 1.99 -0.31
C GLY A 88 8.07 2.46 0.14
N GLY A 89 9.06 1.58 0.13
CA GLY A 89 10.44 1.91 0.44
C GLY A 89 11.04 2.86 -0.60
N TRP A 90 10.74 2.65 -1.88
CA TRP A 90 11.13 3.57 -2.94
C TRP A 90 10.56 4.97 -2.73
N LEU A 91 9.28 5.12 -2.43
CA LEU A 91 8.66 6.43 -2.16
C LEU A 91 9.35 7.21 -1.03
N ILE A 92 9.85 6.52 0.00
CA ILE A 92 10.60 7.18 1.08
C ILE A 92 11.95 7.71 0.58
N ILE A 93 12.62 6.98 -0.31
CA ILE A 93 14.00 7.27 -0.73
C ILE A 93 14.04 8.15 -2.00
N ALA A 94 12.99 8.10 -2.82
CA ALA A 94 12.90 8.73 -4.13
C ALA A 94 13.18 10.25 -4.10
N PRO A 95 12.63 11.07 -3.17
CA PRO A 95 12.90 12.50 -3.15
C PRO A 95 14.40 12.82 -3.02
N PHE A 96 15.14 11.99 -2.28
CA PHE A 96 16.55 12.18 -2.02
C PHE A 96 17.44 11.71 -3.19
N VAL A 97 17.04 10.63 -3.87
CA VAL A 97 17.80 10.05 -4.98
C VAL A 97 17.51 10.77 -6.31
N ALA A 98 16.27 11.15 -6.53
CA ALA A 98 15.85 11.88 -7.72
C ALA A 98 16.19 13.36 -7.67
N GLY A 99 16.42 13.91 -6.47
CA GLY A 99 16.84 15.30 -6.28
C GLY A 99 15.69 16.31 -6.29
N TYR A 100 14.43 15.88 -6.36
CA TYR A 100 13.27 16.74 -6.15
C TYR A 100 12.97 16.98 -4.65
N GLY A 101 13.77 16.45 -3.73
CA GLY A 101 13.54 16.60 -2.28
C GLY A 101 13.98 17.92 -1.67
N PHE A 102 14.74 18.73 -2.40
CA PHE A 102 15.46 19.88 -1.87
C PHE A 102 14.98 21.18 -2.54
N GLY A 103 13.94 21.79 -1.99
CA GLY A 103 13.36 23.05 -2.47
C GLY A 103 12.12 23.46 -1.68
N ALA A 104 11.86 24.76 -1.56
CA ALA A 104 10.67 25.27 -0.85
C ALA A 104 9.37 24.76 -1.49
N ASP A 105 9.32 24.74 -2.83
CA ASP A 105 8.19 24.24 -3.61
C ASP A 105 8.12 22.71 -3.68
N SER A 106 9.19 22.02 -3.27
CA SER A 106 9.34 20.55 -3.34
C SER A 106 9.09 19.85 -2.00
N THR A 107 8.89 20.63 -0.94
CA THR A 107 8.55 20.15 0.41
C THR A 107 7.22 19.37 0.44
N PRO A 108 6.15 19.80 -0.26
CA PRO A 108 4.88 19.05 -0.28
C PRO A 108 4.98 17.68 -0.95
N ALA A 109 5.72 17.58 -2.07
CA ALA A 109 5.97 16.32 -2.78
C ALA A 109 6.70 15.32 -1.88
N THR A 110 7.80 15.78 -1.28
CA THR A 110 8.62 14.99 -0.37
C THR A 110 7.79 14.47 0.81
N ALA A 111 6.98 15.33 1.42
CA ALA A 111 6.13 14.95 2.52
C ALA A 111 5.08 13.90 2.11
N ASN A 112 4.42 14.09 0.96
CA ASN A 112 3.46 13.14 0.42
C ASN A 112 4.10 11.75 0.21
N ASP A 113 5.24 11.70 -0.48
CA ASP A 113 5.91 10.45 -0.83
C ASP A 113 6.40 9.72 0.41
N VAL A 114 7.03 10.43 1.34
CA VAL A 114 7.53 9.85 2.60
C VAL A 114 6.36 9.34 3.46
N LEU A 115 5.26 10.08 3.57
CA LEU A 115 4.09 9.67 4.37
C LEU A 115 3.40 8.43 3.76
N ILE A 116 3.11 8.45 2.46
CA ILE A 116 2.48 7.33 1.77
C ILE A 116 3.41 6.11 1.78
N GLY A 117 4.68 6.32 1.49
CA GLY A 117 5.71 5.28 1.52
C GLY A 117 5.84 4.62 2.89
N ALA A 118 5.83 5.41 3.97
CA ALA A 118 5.87 4.90 5.35
C ALA A 118 4.62 4.08 5.70
N VAL A 119 3.43 4.55 5.32
CA VAL A 119 2.18 3.81 5.56
C VAL A 119 2.18 2.47 4.83
N VAL A 120 2.50 2.47 3.52
CA VAL A 120 2.51 1.26 2.69
C VAL A 120 3.55 0.26 3.20
N THR A 121 4.77 0.73 3.48
CA THR A 121 5.85 -0.10 4.00
C THR A 121 5.49 -0.68 5.37
N GLY A 122 4.96 0.15 6.27
CA GLY A 122 4.55 -0.27 7.61
C GLY A 122 3.46 -1.34 7.58
N LEU A 123 2.42 -1.15 6.76
CA LEU A 123 1.38 -2.16 6.55
C LEU A 123 1.98 -3.49 6.08
N ALA A 124 2.95 -3.44 5.16
CA ALA A 124 3.59 -4.62 4.59
C ALA A 124 4.48 -5.34 5.61
N ILE A 125 5.28 -4.60 6.37
CA ILE A 125 6.15 -5.19 7.38
C ILE A 125 5.34 -5.87 8.48
N ILE A 126 4.28 -5.22 8.98
CA ILE A 126 3.41 -5.75 10.04
C ILE A 126 2.55 -6.93 9.54
N GLY A 127 2.53 -7.21 8.23
CA GLY A 127 1.72 -8.29 7.65
C GLY A 127 0.22 -7.98 7.69
N ARG A 128 -0.15 -6.70 7.72
CA ARG A 128 -1.53 -6.24 7.54
C ARG A 128 -1.96 -6.24 6.06
N ILE A 129 -1.00 -6.57 5.19
CA ILE A 129 -1.11 -6.90 3.77
C ILE A 129 -0.21 -8.11 3.51
#